data_AF-A0A3E1QB23-F1
#
_entry.id   AF-A0A3E1QB23-F1
#
_cell.length_a   1.000
_cell.length_b   1.000
_cell.length_c   1.000
_cell.angle_alpha   90.00
_cell.angle_beta   90.00
_cell.angle_gamma   90.00
#
_symmetry.space_group_name_H-M   'P 1'
#
loop_
_entity.id
_entity.type
_entity.pdbx_description
1 polymer ?
#
loop_
_entity_poly.entity_id
_entity_poly.type
_entity_poly.pdbx_seq_one_letter_code
_entity_poly.pdbx_strand_id
1 'polypeptide(L)'
;MKKTLQIANILAFLATIFVNYLSNTGAMNNTTIGEVSASMPNLFTPAGYAFSIWGFIYLLLLGFIIYQSRSLFTSVRDDAFVLKTGWWFVLSCVANMLWVTFWLYGYISFSILVMFVLLFSLLKIVMNNRMELWDAPISVITFLWWPFVFYSGWITVASIANIAAYLSSTGWDGWGFSETSWTVIMVIIAGIINLAVTWKRNMREFALVGVWALIAIAVANWDSNQAVVYATLITAAVLFISSAVHSFQNKDTSPVQKCKEHFGK
;
A
#
# COMPACT_ATOMS: atom_id res chain seq x y z
N MET A 1 5.45 -19.74 20.95
CA MET A 1 5.78 -18.85 19.82
C MET A 1 4.57 -18.25 19.13
N LYS A 2 3.58 -19.03 18.66
CA LYS A 2 2.41 -18.48 17.92
C LYS A 2 1.61 -17.43 18.71
N LYS A 3 1.21 -17.75 19.95
CA LYS A 3 0.53 -16.83 20.87
C LYS A 3 1.29 -15.52 21.08
N THR A 4 2.62 -15.60 21.21
CA THR A 4 3.50 -14.43 21.32
C THR A 4 3.41 -13.53 20.10
N LEU A 5 3.47 -14.10 18.89
CA LEU A 5 3.32 -13.35 17.65
C LEU A 5 1.94 -12.70 17.54
N GLN A 6 0.88 -13.41 17.91
CA GLN A 6 -0.47 -12.86 17.84
C GLN A 6 -0.64 -11.65 18.75
N ILE A 7 -0.18 -11.75 20.00
CA ILE A 7 -0.21 -10.64 20.97
C ILE A 7 0.67 -9.49 20.49
N ALA A 8 1.89 -9.78 20.01
CA ALA A 8 2.79 -8.76 19.50
C ALA A 8 2.19 -8.02 18.29
N ASN A 9 1.53 -8.74 17.38
CA ASN A 9 0.84 -8.13 16.23
C ASN A 9 -0.31 -7.21 16.67
N ILE A 10 -1.11 -7.62 17.67
CA ILE A 10 -2.18 -6.78 18.23
C ILE A 10 -1.59 -5.49 18.78
N LEU A 11 -0.59 -5.59 19.67
CA LEU A 11 0.03 -4.43 20.31
C LEU A 11 0.70 -3.49 19.29
N ALA A 12 1.44 -4.05 18.33
CA ALA A 12 2.11 -3.27 17.29
C ALA A 12 1.11 -2.54 16.38
N PHE A 13 -0.01 -3.19 16.03
CA PHE A 13 -1.07 -2.57 15.26
C PHE A 13 -1.75 -1.43 16.02
N LEU A 14 -2.11 -1.64 17.30
CA LEU A 14 -2.70 -0.60 18.13
C LEU A 14 -1.79 0.62 18.27
N ALA A 15 -0.49 0.40 18.49
CA ALA A 15 0.51 1.47 18.52
C ALA A 15 0.58 2.20 17.17
N THR A 16 0.54 1.47 16.05
CA THR A 16 0.56 2.04 14.70
C THR A 16 -0.66 2.95 14.46
N ILE A 17 -1.86 2.49 14.82
CA ILE A 17 -3.09 3.29 14.72
C ILE A 17 -3.00 4.54 15.60
N PHE A 18 -2.50 4.41 16.82
CA PHE A 18 -2.33 5.54 17.72
C PHE A 18 -1.39 6.61 17.16
N VAL A 19 -0.20 6.21 16.67
CA VAL A 19 0.76 7.14 16.06
C VAL A 19 0.19 7.81 14.82
N ASN A 20 -0.50 7.05 13.95
CA ASN A 20 -1.11 7.63 12.74
C ASN A 20 -2.32 8.52 13.04
N TYR A 21 -3.06 8.24 14.12
CA TYR A 21 -4.10 9.15 14.58
C TYR A 21 -3.48 10.48 15.04
N LEU A 22 -2.47 10.42 15.91
CA LEU A 22 -1.78 11.63 16.39
C LEU A 22 -1.16 12.45 15.24
N SER A 23 -0.55 11.78 14.26
CA SER A 23 0.04 12.47 13.10
C SER A 23 -0.99 13.22 12.26
N ASN A 24 -2.20 12.68 12.09
CA ASN A 24 -3.25 13.32 11.31
C ASN A 24 -3.99 14.43 12.09
N THR A 25 -3.91 14.43 13.42
CA THR A 25 -4.44 15.55 14.24
C THR A 25 -3.50 16.75 14.34
N GLY A 26 -2.25 16.63 13.86
CA GLY A 26 -1.21 17.66 14.03
C GLY A 26 -0.51 17.62 15.39
N ALA A 27 -0.91 16.75 16.33
CA ALA A 27 -0.38 16.73 17.70
C ALA A 27 1.12 16.41 17.81
N MET A 28 1.72 15.75 16.80
CA MET A 28 3.14 15.37 16.84
C MET A 28 4.10 16.51 16.49
N ASN A 29 3.77 17.34 15.48
CA ASN A 29 4.66 18.40 15.00
C ASN A 29 3.92 19.63 14.44
N ASN A 30 2.71 19.92 14.94
CA ASN A 30 1.81 20.99 14.45
C ASN A 30 1.58 20.95 12.93
N THR A 31 1.69 19.77 12.33
CA THR A 31 1.48 19.53 10.91
C THR A 31 1.01 18.11 10.66
N THR A 32 0.44 17.85 9.50
CA THR A 32 0.00 16.52 9.05
C THR A 32 0.86 15.95 7.93
N ILE A 33 0.72 14.64 7.67
CA ILE A 33 1.42 13.97 6.56
C ILE A 33 1.11 14.65 5.22
N GLY A 34 -0.17 14.99 5.01
CA GLY A 34 -0.64 15.66 3.80
C GLY A 34 -0.09 17.07 3.65
N GLU A 35 0.01 17.83 4.74
CA GLU A 35 0.59 19.19 4.74
C GLU A 35 2.09 19.18 4.45
N VAL A 36 2.85 18.26 5.07
CA VAL A 36 4.28 18.09 4.76
C VAL A 36 4.47 17.67 3.29
N SER A 37 3.58 16.84 2.76
CA SER A 37 3.62 16.49 1.33
C SER A 37 3.29 17.68 0.44
N ALA A 38 2.40 18.58 0.87
CA ALA A 38 2.02 19.78 0.13
C ALA A 38 3.08 20.89 0.17
N SER A 39 3.92 20.93 1.22
CA SER A 39 5.01 21.91 1.35
C SER A 39 6.23 21.56 0.49
N MET A 40 6.32 20.34 -0.03
CA MET A 40 7.33 19.87 -0.99
C MET A 40 6.67 19.51 -2.33
N PRO A 41 6.01 20.48 -3.01
CA PRO A 41 5.24 20.20 -4.19
C PRO A 41 6.17 19.73 -5.31
N ASN A 42 5.86 18.57 -5.86
CA ASN A 42 6.39 18.07 -7.11
C ASN A 42 5.21 17.51 -7.92
N LEU A 43 5.33 17.44 -9.24
CA LEU A 43 4.22 17.01 -10.10
C LEU A 43 3.76 15.56 -9.85
N PHE A 44 4.51 14.74 -9.09
CA PHE A 44 4.10 13.39 -8.70
C PHE A 44 3.32 13.34 -7.37
N THR A 45 3.30 14.42 -6.60
CA THR A 45 2.52 14.49 -5.35
C THR A 45 1.03 14.37 -5.67
N PRO A 46 0.30 13.39 -5.11
CA PRO A 46 -1.13 13.22 -5.37
C PRO A 46 -1.96 14.27 -4.61
N ALA A 47 -3.19 14.48 -5.07
CA ALA A 47 -4.17 15.30 -4.37
C ALA A 47 -4.43 14.78 -2.95
N GLY A 48 -4.72 15.68 -2.00
CA GLY A 48 -4.79 15.35 -0.56
C GLY A 48 -5.78 14.23 -0.20
N TYR A 49 -6.87 14.05 -0.98
CA TYR A 49 -7.81 12.96 -0.75
C TYR A 49 -7.20 11.57 -0.93
N ALA A 50 -6.08 11.44 -1.68
CA ALA A 50 -5.41 10.17 -1.91
C ALA A 50 -5.02 9.47 -0.60
N PHE A 51 -4.63 10.26 0.40
CA PHE A 51 -4.21 9.77 1.71
C PHE A 51 -5.34 9.15 2.54
N SER A 52 -6.61 9.32 2.13
CA SER A 52 -7.74 8.61 2.77
C SER A 52 -7.66 7.09 2.64
N ILE A 53 -6.86 6.58 1.69
CA ILE A 53 -6.58 5.15 1.53
C ILE A 53 -5.98 4.51 2.80
N TRP A 54 -5.30 5.29 3.64
CA TRP A 54 -4.80 4.80 4.92
C TRP A 54 -5.91 4.28 5.82
N GLY A 55 -7.05 4.98 5.88
CA GLY A 55 -8.21 4.52 6.64
C GLY A 55 -8.73 3.17 6.14
N PHE A 56 -8.78 2.99 4.81
CA PHE A 56 -9.16 1.72 4.19
C PHE A 56 -8.16 0.59 4.51
N ILE A 57 -6.85 0.86 4.40
CA ILE A 57 -5.79 -0.10 4.74
C ILE A 57 -5.87 -0.49 6.22
N TYR A 58 -6.06 0.46 7.13
CA TYR A 58 -6.17 0.18 8.55
C TYR A 58 -7.42 -0.64 8.89
N LEU A 59 -8.53 -0.43 8.20
CA LEU A 59 -9.72 -1.27 8.37
C LEU A 59 -9.45 -2.72 7.94
N LEU A 60 -8.77 -2.93 6.82
CA LEU A 60 -8.37 -4.26 6.36
C LEU A 60 -7.39 -4.93 7.35
N LEU A 61 -6.41 -4.18 7.84
CA LEU A 61 -5.44 -4.67 8.83
C LEU A 61 -6.11 -5.01 10.16
N LEU A 62 -7.13 -4.25 10.60
CA LEU A 62 -7.95 -4.61 11.75
C LEU A 62 -8.67 -5.95 11.51
N GLY A 63 -9.22 -6.15 10.31
CA GLY A 63 -9.80 -7.43 9.89
C GLY A 63 -8.80 -8.58 10.01
N PHE A 64 -7.55 -8.38 9.56
CA PHE A 64 -6.46 -9.33 9.76
C PHE A 64 -6.17 -9.59 11.25
N ILE A 65 -6.07 -8.55 12.07
CA ILE A 65 -5.81 -8.68 13.52
C ILE A 65 -6.92 -9.48 14.21
N ILE A 66 -8.18 -9.24 13.88
CA ILE A 66 -9.29 -10.04 14.42
C ILE A 66 -9.18 -11.49 13.94
N TYR A 67 -8.96 -11.69 12.64
CA TYR A 67 -8.90 -13.01 12.02
C TYR A 67 -7.75 -13.88 12.54
N GLN A 68 -6.56 -13.31 12.69
CA GLN A 68 -5.39 -14.00 13.24
C GLN A 68 -5.53 -14.29 14.73
N SER A 69 -6.38 -13.57 15.46
CA SER A 69 -6.54 -13.71 16.92
C SER A 69 -7.55 -14.78 17.35
N ARG A 70 -8.34 -15.32 16.41
CA ARG A 70 -9.37 -16.34 16.70
C ARG A 70 -8.81 -17.56 17.45
N SER A 71 -7.59 -17.98 17.12
CA SER A 71 -6.95 -19.15 17.74
C SER A 71 -6.41 -18.90 19.16
N LEU A 72 -6.49 -17.66 19.67
CA LEU A 72 -6.21 -17.35 21.07
C LEU A 72 -7.33 -17.78 22.01
N PHE A 73 -8.56 -17.80 21.52
CA PHE A 73 -9.76 -18.03 22.33
C PHE A 73 -10.44 -19.36 22.02
N THR A 74 -10.23 -19.90 20.82
CA THR A 74 -10.88 -21.12 20.35
C THR A 74 -9.91 -21.97 19.54
N SER A 75 -10.11 -23.29 19.51
CA SER A 75 -9.38 -24.14 18.56
C SER A 75 -9.88 -23.86 17.15
N VAL A 76 -8.96 -23.60 16.21
CA VAL A 76 -9.30 -23.34 14.80
C VAL A 76 -8.58 -24.35 13.91
N ARG A 77 -9.15 -24.60 12.73
CA ARG A 77 -8.66 -25.60 11.79
C ARG A 77 -7.29 -25.27 11.18
N ASP A 78 -7.04 -24.01 10.84
CA ASP A 78 -5.77 -23.56 10.26
C ASP A 78 -5.47 -22.10 10.64
N ASP A 79 -4.31 -21.91 11.26
CA ASP A 79 -3.70 -20.62 11.59
C ASP A 79 -2.19 -20.61 11.33
N ALA A 80 -1.69 -21.51 10.47
CA ALA A 80 -0.26 -21.63 10.16
C ALA A 80 0.30 -20.34 9.52
N PHE A 81 -0.57 -19.55 8.89
CA PHE A 81 -0.23 -18.24 8.34
C PHE A 81 0.32 -17.26 9.40
N VAL A 82 -0.05 -17.39 10.67
CA VAL A 82 0.48 -16.55 11.76
C VAL A 82 2.00 -16.72 11.87
N LEU A 83 2.50 -17.96 11.77
CA LEU A 83 3.93 -18.24 11.81
C LEU A 83 4.64 -17.80 10.53
N LYS A 84 3.98 -17.91 9.37
CA LYS A 84 4.51 -17.47 8.06
C LYS A 84 4.63 -15.95 7.97
N THR A 85 3.64 -15.23 8.50
CA THR A 85 3.68 -13.77 8.70
C THR A 85 4.78 -13.42 9.69
N GLY A 86 4.87 -14.14 10.81
CA GLY A 86 5.96 -14.02 11.76
C GLY A 86 6.15 -12.59 12.28
N TRP A 87 7.41 -12.23 12.56
CA TRP A 87 7.77 -10.89 13.04
C TRP A 87 7.75 -9.82 11.95
N TRP A 88 7.53 -10.18 10.68
CA TRP A 88 7.47 -9.21 9.58
C TRP A 88 6.32 -8.21 9.75
N PHE A 89 5.21 -8.63 10.37
CA PHE A 89 4.11 -7.72 10.66
C PHE A 89 4.50 -6.66 11.69
N VAL A 90 5.11 -7.08 12.81
CA VAL A 90 5.62 -6.15 13.82
C VAL A 90 6.65 -5.20 13.22
N LEU A 91 7.57 -5.71 12.39
CA LEU A 91 8.55 -4.88 11.69
C LEU A 91 7.86 -3.86 10.76
N SER A 92 6.80 -4.25 10.05
CA SER A 92 6.01 -3.33 9.23
C SER A 92 5.34 -2.24 10.06
N CYS A 93 4.79 -2.57 11.23
CA CYS A 93 4.22 -1.60 12.16
C CYS A 93 5.27 -0.61 12.68
N VAL A 94 6.43 -1.10 13.12
CA VAL A 94 7.53 -0.24 13.58
C VAL A 94 8.04 0.65 12.47
N ALA A 95 8.27 0.10 11.27
CA ALA A 95 8.72 0.87 10.12
C ALA A 95 7.70 1.94 9.70
N ASN A 96 6.40 1.65 9.79
CA ASN A 96 5.34 2.64 9.54
C ASN A 96 5.38 3.79 10.55
N MET A 97 5.43 3.49 11.86
CA MET A 97 5.51 4.52 12.90
C MET A 97 6.77 5.40 12.75
N LEU A 98 7.91 4.78 12.42
CA LEU A 98 9.16 5.49 12.16
C LEU A 98 9.06 6.35 10.89
N TRP A 99 8.43 5.83 9.83
CA TRP A 99 8.21 6.60 8.61
C TRP A 99 7.40 7.87 8.90
N VAL A 100 6.26 7.75 9.59
CA VAL A 100 5.43 8.89 9.99
C VAL A 100 6.25 9.90 10.79
N THR A 101 7.01 9.42 11.77
CA THR A 101 7.84 10.27 12.63
C THR A 101 8.89 11.02 11.80
N PHE A 102 9.69 10.31 11.01
CA PHE A 102 10.73 10.93 10.18
C PHE A 102 10.17 11.89 9.13
N TRP A 103 9.03 11.55 8.54
CA TRP A 103 8.34 12.42 7.59
C TRP A 103 7.92 13.73 8.24
N LEU A 104 7.21 13.68 9.38
CA LEU A 104 6.71 14.87 10.05
C LEU A 104 7.82 15.80 10.55
N TYR A 105 8.94 15.26 11.03
CA TYR A 105 10.07 16.04 11.52
C TYR A 105 11.07 16.43 10.41
N GLY A 106 10.77 16.17 9.14
CA GLY A 106 11.61 16.59 8.00
C GLY A 106 12.87 15.74 7.79
N TYR A 107 12.98 14.58 8.43
CA TYR A 107 14.07 13.62 8.21
C TYR A 107 13.83 12.77 6.95
N ILE A 108 13.72 13.43 5.80
CA ILE A 108 13.23 12.83 4.54
C ILE A 108 14.09 11.63 4.10
N SER A 109 15.41 11.73 4.15
CA SER A 109 16.32 10.62 3.78
C SER A 109 16.08 9.37 4.63
N PHE A 110 15.87 9.54 5.94
CA PHE A 110 15.56 8.44 6.84
C PHE A 110 14.16 7.88 6.59
N SER A 111 13.19 8.74 6.26
CA SER A 111 11.83 8.34 5.89
C SER A 111 11.82 7.38 4.68
N ILE A 112 12.65 7.64 3.67
CA ILE A 112 12.80 6.75 2.50
C ILE A 112 13.34 5.39 2.92
N LEU A 113 14.40 5.35 3.73
CA LEU A 113 15.00 4.11 4.18
C LEU A 113 13.97 3.23 4.91
N VAL A 114 13.22 3.80 5.86
CA VAL A 114 12.21 3.05 6.60
C VAL A 114 10.98 2.71 5.74
N MET A 115 10.64 3.51 4.72
CA MET A 115 9.60 3.18 3.74
C MET A 115 9.97 1.91 2.97
N PHE A 116 11.25 1.75 2.59
CA PHE A 116 11.72 0.52 1.95
C PHE A 116 11.73 -0.68 2.90
N VAL A 117 12.09 -0.49 4.18
CA VAL A 117 11.96 -1.55 5.20
C VAL A 117 10.51 -1.98 5.36
N LEU A 118 9.58 -1.02 5.37
CA LEU A 118 8.14 -1.28 5.40
C LEU A 118 7.71 -2.09 4.17
N LEU A 119 8.03 -1.62 2.96
CA LEU A 119 7.70 -2.33 1.72
C LEU A 119 8.26 -3.75 1.71
N PHE A 120 9.52 -3.91 2.06
CA PHE A 120 10.18 -5.21 2.13
C PHE A 120 9.48 -6.15 3.11
N SER A 121 9.11 -5.65 4.29
CA SER A 121 8.38 -6.43 5.29
C SER A 121 7.03 -6.91 4.76
N LEU A 122 6.27 -6.05 4.08
CA LEU A 122 4.99 -6.41 3.47
C LEU A 122 5.16 -7.45 2.36
N LEU A 123 6.15 -7.27 1.49
CA LEU A 123 6.45 -8.25 0.43
C LEU A 123 6.88 -9.59 1.00
N LYS A 124 7.65 -9.61 2.11
CA LYS A 124 7.99 -10.85 2.83
C LYS A 124 6.74 -11.56 3.36
N ILE A 125 5.78 -10.85 3.93
CA ILE A 125 4.51 -11.43 4.37
C ILE A 125 3.75 -12.04 3.19
N VAL A 126 3.65 -11.31 2.08
CA VAL A 126 3.00 -11.74 0.84
C VAL A 126 3.65 -12.99 0.25
N MET A 127 4.98 -13.04 0.20
CA MET A 127 5.75 -14.16 -0.34
C MET A 127 5.68 -15.40 0.55
N ASN A 128 5.88 -15.24 1.87
CA ASN A 128 5.88 -16.36 2.82
C ASN A 128 4.51 -17.08 2.86
N ASN A 129 3.43 -16.32 2.69
CA ASN A 129 2.07 -16.87 2.65
C ASN A 129 1.61 -17.32 1.26
N ARG A 130 2.46 -17.15 0.22
CA ARG A 130 2.12 -17.45 -1.19
C ARG A 130 0.77 -16.87 -1.61
N MET A 131 0.50 -15.62 -1.20
CA MET A 131 -0.80 -14.97 -1.47
C MET A 131 -1.03 -14.89 -2.98
N GLU A 132 -2.29 -15.09 -3.39
CA GLU A 132 -2.77 -15.04 -4.79
C GLU A 132 -2.20 -16.14 -5.72
N LEU A 133 -1.54 -17.16 -5.17
CA LEU A 133 -0.91 -18.25 -5.94
C LEU A 133 -1.56 -19.62 -5.77
N TRP A 134 -2.69 -19.72 -5.07
CA TRP A 134 -3.44 -20.96 -4.86
C TRP A 134 -4.93 -20.67 -4.69
N ASP A 135 -5.78 -21.70 -4.70
CA ASP A 135 -7.22 -21.50 -4.57
C ASP A 135 -7.67 -21.41 -3.10
N ALA A 136 -7.79 -20.18 -2.58
CA ALA A 136 -8.04 -19.92 -1.16
C ALA A 136 -9.52 -19.71 -0.82
N PRO A 137 -9.96 -20.08 0.40
CA PRO A 137 -11.30 -19.75 0.86
C PRO A 137 -11.46 -18.24 1.05
N ILE A 138 -12.69 -17.74 0.88
CA ILE A 138 -12.97 -16.29 0.93
C ILE A 138 -12.45 -15.61 2.20
N SER A 139 -12.53 -16.29 3.35
CA SER A 139 -12.04 -15.72 4.62
C SER A 139 -10.53 -15.47 4.62
N VAL A 140 -9.74 -16.29 3.92
CA VAL A 140 -8.30 -16.09 3.77
C VAL A 140 -8.02 -14.96 2.79
N ILE A 141 -8.76 -14.90 1.68
CA ILE A 141 -8.63 -13.80 0.71
C ILE A 141 -8.92 -12.46 1.40
N THR A 142 -10.06 -12.34 2.07
CA THR A 142 -10.52 -11.08 2.67
C THR A 142 -9.69 -10.66 3.88
N PHE A 143 -9.37 -11.58 4.79
CA PHE A 143 -8.74 -11.22 6.07
C PHE A 143 -7.24 -11.49 6.15
N LEU A 144 -6.64 -12.18 5.17
CA LEU A 144 -5.19 -12.36 5.11
C LEU A 144 -4.60 -11.74 3.85
N TRP A 145 -5.16 -11.94 2.66
CA TRP A 145 -4.51 -11.46 1.44
C TRP A 145 -4.70 -9.97 1.22
N TRP A 146 -5.95 -9.53 1.07
CA TRP A 146 -6.28 -8.14 0.78
C TRP A 146 -5.59 -7.14 1.72
N PRO A 147 -5.54 -7.31 3.05
CA PRO A 147 -4.87 -6.37 3.93
C PRO A 147 -3.41 -6.09 3.54
N PHE A 148 -2.66 -7.11 3.14
CA PHE A 148 -1.26 -6.96 2.75
C PHE A 148 -1.08 -6.64 1.27
N VAL A 149 -1.97 -7.09 0.38
CA VAL A 149 -1.94 -6.79 -1.06
C VAL A 149 -2.23 -5.30 -1.30
N PHE A 150 -3.33 -4.78 -0.73
CA PHE A 150 -3.66 -3.35 -0.82
C PHE A 150 -2.58 -2.49 -0.17
N TYR A 151 -2.08 -2.89 0.99
CA TYR A 151 -1.04 -2.13 1.69
C TYR A 151 0.28 -2.09 0.90
N SER A 152 0.72 -3.22 0.34
CA SER A 152 1.92 -3.27 -0.50
C SER A 152 1.78 -2.41 -1.76
N GLY A 153 0.60 -2.37 -2.36
CA GLY A 153 0.31 -1.53 -3.53
C GLY A 153 0.47 -0.04 -3.20
N TRP A 154 -0.11 0.38 -2.07
CA TRP A 154 0.01 1.77 -1.61
C TRP A 154 1.46 2.16 -1.29
N ILE A 155 2.16 1.33 -0.52
CA ILE A 155 3.55 1.61 -0.13
C ILE A 155 4.49 1.64 -1.35
N THR A 156 4.17 0.90 -2.40
CA THR A 156 4.95 0.98 -3.66
C THR A 156 4.83 2.35 -4.29
N VAL A 157 3.62 2.91 -4.41
CA VAL A 157 3.43 4.27 -4.95
C VAL A 157 3.98 5.33 -3.99
N ALA A 158 3.74 5.16 -2.68
CA ALA A 158 4.26 6.06 -1.66
C ALA A 158 5.80 6.11 -1.65
N SER A 159 6.48 4.99 -1.91
CA SER A 159 7.94 4.94 -2.07
C SER A 159 8.40 5.82 -3.23
N ILE A 160 7.73 5.76 -4.38
CA ILE A 160 8.04 6.60 -5.55
C ILE A 160 7.82 8.08 -5.19
N ALA A 161 6.69 8.41 -4.55
CA ALA A 161 6.39 9.77 -4.10
C ALA A 161 7.39 10.30 -3.06
N ASN A 162 7.86 9.46 -2.14
CA ASN A 162 8.88 9.84 -1.14
C ASN A 162 10.21 10.16 -1.82
N ILE A 163 10.62 9.37 -2.82
CA ILE A 163 11.82 9.66 -3.62
C ILE A 163 11.64 10.96 -4.41
N ALA A 164 10.49 11.16 -5.04
CA ALA A 164 10.19 12.40 -5.79
C ALA A 164 10.29 13.63 -4.88
N ALA A 165 9.68 13.58 -3.70
CA ALA A 165 9.76 14.65 -2.71
C ALA A 165 11.20 14.92 -2.25
N TYR A 166 11.97 13.86 -2.00
CA TYR A 166 13.37 13.99 -1.61
C TYR A 166 14.22 14.65 -2.70
N LEU A 167 14.13 14.19 -3.95
CA LEU A 167 14.87 14.76 -5.07
C LEU A 167 14.50 16.23 -5.30
N SER A 168 13.20 16.57 -5.17
CA SER A 168 12.74 17.95 -5.23
C SER A 168 13.32 18.80 -4.08
N SER A 169 13.39 18.24 -2.86
CA SER A 169 13.90 18.96 -1.68
C SER A 169 15.40 19.26 -1.72
N THR A 170 16.18 18.47 -2.47
CA THR A 170 17.64 18.66 -2.62
C THR A 170 18.01 19.56 -3.78
N GLY A 171 17.03 20.08 -4.54
CA GLY A 171 17.27 20.90 -5.72
C GLY A 171 17.89 20.11 -6.89
N TRP A 172 17.58 18.81 -6.99
CA TRP A 172 18.10 17.97 -8.06
C TRP A 172 17.70 18.51 -9.43
N ASP A 173 18.68 18.63 -10.34
CA ASP A 173 18.54 19.22 -11.67
C ASP A 173 17.87 18.29 -12.70
N GLY A 174 17.41 17.12 -12.27
CA GLY A 174 16.78 16.13 -13.14
C GLY A 174 17.69 15.62 -14.26
N TRP A 175 19.02 15.69 -14.11
CA TRP A 175 19.95 15.36 -15.20
C TRP A 175 19.65 16.15 -16.49
N GLY A 176 19.13 17.37 -16.36
CA GLY A 176 18.73 18.24 -17.47
C GLY A 176 17.35 17.96 -18.06
N PHE A 177 16.60 16.96 -17.55
CA PHE A 177 15.20 16.75 -17.92
C PHE A 177 14.26 17.69 -17.15
N SER A 178 13.16 18.08 -17.79
CA SER A 178 12.10 18.83 -17.12
C SER A 178 11.42 18.00 -16.03
N GLU A 179 10.85 18.67 -15.01
CA GLU A 179 10.05 18.04 -13.96
C GLU A 179 8.87 17.23 -14.54
N THR A 180 8.30 17.71 -15.64
CA THR A 180 7.23 17.01 -16.38
C THR A 180 7.72 15.68 -16.92
N SER A 181 8.87 15.67 -17.58
CA SER A 181 9.48 14.45 -18.14
C SER A 181 9.78 13.44 -17.05
N TRP A 182 10.34 13.89 -15.91
CA TRP A 182 10.59 13.02 -14.75
C TRP A 182 9.33 12.40 -14.19
N THR A 183 8.28 13.20 -14.05
CA THR A 183 7.00 12.72 -13.54
C THR A 183 6.37 11.70 -14.46
N VAL A 184 6.42 11.91 -15.77
CA VAL A 184 5.96 10.93 -16.76
C VAL A 184 6.78 9.63 -16.65
N ILE A 185 8.10 9.70 -16.49
CA ILE A 185 8.95 8.52 -16.27
C ILE A 185 8.53 7.76 -15.00
N MET A 186 8.32 8.47 -13.88
CA MET A 186 7.87 7.86 -12.62
C MET A 186 6.50 7.20 -12.75
N VAL A 187 5.57 7.82 -13.47
CA VAL A 187 4.25 7.25 -13.79
C VAL A 187 4.37 5.96 -14.60
N ILE A 188 5.23 5.95 -15.62
CA ILE A 188 5.50 4.75 -16.43
C ILE A 188 6.10 3.63 -15.57
N ILE A 189 7.08 3.96 -14.72
CA ILE A 189 7.69 2.99 -13.79
C ILE A 189 6.63 2.41 -12.85
N ALA A 190 5.77 3.26 -12.27
CA ALA A 190 4.67 2.82 -11.42
C ALA A 190 3.72 1.88 -12.20
N GLY A 191 3.38 2.22 -13.45
CA GLY A 191 2.57 1.38 -14.33
C GLY A 191 3.20 0.01 -14.58
N ILE A 192 4.49 -0.02 -14.95
CA ILE A 192 5.22 -1.27 -15.22
C ILE A 192 5.26 -2.17 -13.97
N ILE A 193 5.54 -1.60 -12.80
CA ILE A 193 5.57 -2.36 -11.54
C ILE A 193 4.20 -2.98 -11.26
N ASN A 194 3.12 -2.20 -11.34
CA ASN A 194 1.76 -2.67 -11.09
C ASN A 194 1.32 -3.74 -12.10
N LEU A 195 1.65 -3.58 -13.40
CA LEU A 195 1.41 -4.61 -14.41
C LEU A 195 2.19 -5.89 -14.10
N ALA A 196 3.49 -5.77 -13.81
CA ALA A 196 4.32 -6.93 -13.50
C ALA A 196 3.81 -7.71 -12.29
N VAL A 197 3.38 -7.02 -11.23
CA VAL A 197 2.81 -7.63 -10.03
C VAL A 197 1.46 -8.30 -10.35
N THR A 198 0.61 -7.66 -11.14
CA THR A 198 -0.68 -8.24 -11.57
C THR A 198 -0.47 -9.56 -12.30
N TRP A 199 0.36 -9.57 -13.35
CA TRP A 199 0.50 -10.73 -14.23
C TRP A 199 1.42 -11.83 -13.69
N LYS A 200 2.41 -11.50 -12.85
CA LYS A 200 3.31 -12.51 -12.26
C LYS A 200 2.79 -13.10 -10.95
N ARG A 201 1.87 -12.41 -10.27
CA ARG A 201 1.43 -12.77 -8.91
C ARG A 201 -0.09 -12.77 -8.73
N ASN A 202 -0.88 -12.51 -9.77
CA ASN A 202 -2.35 -12.41 -9.72
C ASN A 202 -2.89 -11.33 -8.77
N MET A 203 -2.08 -10.36 -8.36
CA MET A 203 -2.44 -9.33 -7.37
C MET A 203 -3.10 -8.12 -8.04
N ARG A 204 -4.39 -8.22 -8.39
CA ARG A 204 -5.12 -7.14 -9.10
C ARG A 204 -5.40 -5.95 -8.17
N GLU A 205 -5.68 -6.23 -6.91
CA GLU A 205 -5.96 -5.25 -5.86
C GLU A 205 -4.77 -4.32 -5.64
N PHE A 206 -3.55 -4.83 -5.78
CA PHE A 206 -2.32 -4.03 -5.78
C PHE A 206 -2.35 -2.97 -6.90
N ALA A 207 -2.73 -3.38 -8.11
CA ALA A 207 -2.84 -2.47 -9.25
C ALA A 207 -4.00 -1.47 -9.12
N LEU A 208 -5.12 -1.86 -8.51
CA LEU A 208 -6.23 -0.94 -8.23
C LEU A 208 -5.83 0.19 -7.26
N VAL A 209 -4.91 -0.09 -6.32
CA VAL A 209 -4.29 0.98 -5.52
C VAL A 209 -3.42 1.90 -6.37
N GLY A 210 -2.68 1.34 -7.32
CA GLY A 210 -1.96 2.11 -8.33
C GLY A 210 -2.90 3.04 -9.12
N VAL A 211 -4.04 2.53 -9.57
CA VAL A 211 -5.09 3.32 -10.26
C VAL A 211 -5.59 4.46 -9.37
N TRP A 212 -5.94 4.18 -8.12
CA TRP A 212 -6.36 5.20 -7.15
C TRP A 212 -5.32 6.32 -7.02
N ALA A 213 -4.05 5.97 -6.84
CA ALA A 213 -2.98 6.95 -6.68
C ALA A 213 -2.75 7.76 -7.95
N LEU A 214 -2.72 7.12 -9.13
CA LEU A 214 -2.53 7.79 -10.41
C LEU A 214 -3.66 8.78 -10.72
N ILE A 215 -4.91 8.44 -10.41
CA ILE A 215 -6.05 9.36 -10.54
C ILE A 215 -5.86 10.58 -9.64
N ALA A 216 -5.38 10.39 -8.41
CA ALA A 216 -5.10 11.51 -7.52
C ALA A 216 -3.94 12.41 -7.99
N ILE A 217 -2.93 11.84 -8.65
CA ILE A 217 -1.87 12.62 -9.31
C ILE A 217 -2.44 13.40 -10.50
N ALA A 218 -3.33 12.79 -11.29
CA ALA A 218 -4.01 13.49 -12.39
C ALA A 218 -4.81 14.70 -11.87
N VAL A 219 -5.58 14.52 -10.79
CA VAL A 219 -6.36 15.60 -10.18
C VAL A 219 -5.47 16.72 -9.66
N ALA A 220 -4.32 16.40 -9.05
CA ALA A 220 -3.38 17.42 -8.58
C ALA A 220 -2.78 18.27 -9.70
N ASN A 221 -2.74 17.75 -10.93
CA ASN A 221 -2.13 18.40 -12.09
C ASN A 221 -3.14 18.93 -13.13
N TRP A 222 -4.44 18.86 -12.82
CA TRP A 222 -5.52 19.05 -13.80
C TRP A 222 -5.44 20.38 -14.56
N ASP A 223 -5.16 21.47 -13.84
CA ASP A 223 -5.11 22.83 -14.40
C ASP A 223 -3.67 23.30 -14.68
N SER A 224 -2.66 22.54 -14.26
CA SER A 224 -1.25 22.97 -14.30
C SER A 224 -0.41 22.22 -15.34
N ASN A 225 -0.64 20.93 -15.56
CA ASN A 225 0.23 20.11 -16.41
C ASN A 225 -0.52 19.01 -17.17
N GLN A 226 -0.99 19.34 -18.38
CA GLN A 226 -1.75 18.42 -19.24
C GLN A 226 -0.97 17.15 -19.61
N ALA A 227 0.36 17.24 -19.76
CA ALA A 227 1.17 16.08 -20.10
C ALA A 227 1.17 15.03 -18.97
N VAL A 228 1.29 15.47 -17.71
CA VAL A 228 1.19 14.59 -16.54
C VAL A 228 -0.23 14.04 -16.39
N VAL A 229 -1.27 14.86 -16.61
CA VAL A 229 -2.67 14.43 -16.58
C VAL A 229 -2.92 13.31 -17.59
N TYR A 230 -2.52 13.49 -18.86
CA TYR A 230 -2.71 12.44 -19.86
C TYR A 230 -1.91 11.19 -19.53
N ALA A 231 -0.64 11.32 -19.11
CA ALA A 231 0.19 10.17 -18.76
C ALA A 231 -0.41 9.34 -17.61
N THR A 232 -0.87 10.01 -16.55
CA THR A 232 -1.48 9.36 -15.38
C THR A 232 -2.82 8.70 -15.71
N LEU A 233 -3.71 9.38 -16.44
CA LEU A 233 -5.00 8.82 -16.85
C LEU A 233 -4.86 7.64 -17.81
N ILE A 234 -3.96 7.74 -18.80
CA ILE A 234 -3.69 6.63 -19.73
C ILE A 234 -3.14 5.43 -18.96
N THR A 235 -2.16 5.65 -18.07
CA THR A 235 -1.58 4.57 -17.27
C THR A 235 -2.62 3.94 -16.34
N ALA A 236 -3.46 4.75 -15.69
CA ALA A 236 -4.54 4.28 -14.85
C ALA A 236 -5.57 3.45 -15.64
N ALA A 237 -5.96 3.90 -16.84
CA ALA A 237 -6.86 3.17 -17.72
C ALA A 237 -6.26 1.82 -18.16
N VAL A 238 -4.98 1.81 -18.55
CA VAL A 238 -4.26 0.57 -18.91
C VAL A 238 -4.24 -0.40 -17.73
N LEU A 239 -3.92 0.06 -16.52
CA LEU A 239 -3.91 -0.78 -15.32
C LEU A 239 -5.30 -1.33 -14.99
N PHE A 240 -6.33 -0.51 -15.07
CA PHE A 240 -7.71 -0.92 -14.81
C PHE A 240 -8.19 -1.98 -15.82
N ILE A 241 -8.02 -1.71 -17.12
CA ILE A 241 -8.40 -2.64 -18.19
C ILE A 241 -7.59 -3.93 -18.10
N SER A 242 -6.28 -3.84 -17.91
CA SER A 242 -5.43 -5.02 -17.74
C SER A 242 -5.85 -5.86 -16.54
N SER A 243 -6.19 -5.23 -15.41
CA SER A 243 -6.66 -5.93 -14.20
C SER A 243 -8.02 -6.58 -14.42
N ALA A 244 -8.93 -5.91 -15.15
CA ALA A 244 -10.23 -6.46 -15.52
C ALA A 244 -10.07 -7.69 -16.43
N VAL A 245 -9.28 -7.59 -17.51
CA VAL A 245 -8.97 -8.72 -18.42
C VAL A 245 -8.38 -9.89 -17.65
N HIS A 246 -7.39 -9.61 -16.81
CA HIS A 246 -6.77 -10.63 -15.96
C HIS A 246 -7.79 -11.27 -14.99
N SER A 247 -8.71 -10.49 -14.43
CA SER A 247 -9.79 -11.01 -13.57
C SER A 247 -10.73 -11.94 -14.35
N PHE A 248 -11.14 -11.55 -15.55
CA PHE A 248 -11.98 -12.38 -16.42
C PHE A 248 -11.33 -13.71 -16.80
N GLN A 249 -10.02 -13.70 -17.09
CA GLN A 249 -9.25 -14.92 -17.40
C GLN A 249 -9.15 -15.89 -16.21
N ASN A 250 -9.29 -15.38 -14.98
CA ASN A 250 -9.13 -16.14 -13.74
C ASN A 250 -10.43 -16.19 -12.92
N LYS A 251 -11.58 -16.08 -13.58
CA LYS A 251 -12.90 -15.97 -12.93
C LYS A 251 -13.25 -17.18 -12.06
N ASP A 252 -12.71 -18.36 -12.39
CA ASP A 252 -13.04 -19.63 -11.72
C ASP A 252 -12.54 -19.67 -10.28
N THR A 253 -11.47 -18.93 -9.96
CA THR A 253 -10.94 -18.78 -8.60
C THR A 253 -11.22 -17.38 -8.03
N SER A 254 -12.20 -16.66 -8.57
CA SER A 254 -12.49 -15.29 -8.16
C SER A 254 -13.12 -15.21 -6.76
N PRO A 255 -12.93 -14.11 -6.01
CA PRO A 255 -13.60 -13.88 -4.73
C PRO A 255 -15.13 -13.99 -4.84
N VAL A 256 -15.72 -13.57 -5.97
CA VAL A 256 -17.16 -13.69 -6.23
C VAL A 256 -17.60 -15.16 -6.24
N GLN A 257 -16.84 -16.01 -6.92
CA GLN A 257 -17.10 -17.45 -6.94
C GLN A 257 -16.94 -18.05 -5.53
N LYS A 258 -15.93 -17.62 -4.78
CA LYS A 258 -15.72 -18.08 -3.39
C LYS A 258 -16.82 -17.64 -2.43
N CYS A 259 -17.38 -16.44 -2.61
CA CYS A 259 -18.58 -16.03 -1.87
C CYS A 259 -19.75 -16.95 -2.18
N LYS A 260 -20.01 -17.27 -3.45
CA LYS A 260 -21.08 -18.20 -3.84
C LYS A 260 -20.87 -19.59 -3.24
N GLU A 261 -19.65 -20.11 -3.25
CA GLU A 261 -19.31 -21.41 -2.65
C GLU A 261 -19.49 -21.43 -1.12
N HIS A 262 -19.32 -20.29 -0.46
CA HIS A 262 -19.44 -20.17 1.00
C HIS A 262 -20.89 -20.01 1.47
N PHE A 263 -21.67 -19.16 0.78
CA PHE A 263 -23.06 -18.83 1.15
C PHE A 263 -24.12 -19.65 0.41
N GLY A 264 -23.77 -20.30 -0.70
CA GLY A 264 -24.65 -21.18 -1.46
C GLY A 264 -24.67 -22.64 -0.97
N LYS A 265 -24.09 -22.90 0.20
CA LYS A 265 -24.22 -24.13 0.97
C LYS A 265 -25.16 -23.88 2.14
#